data_AF-C1N718-F1
#
_entry.id   AF-C1N718-F1
#
_cell.length_a   1.000
_cell.length_b   1.000
_cell.length_c   1.000
_cell.angle_alpha   90.00
_cell.angle_beta   90.00
_cell.angle_gamma   90.00
#
_symmetry.space_group_name_H-M   'P 1'
#
loop_
_entity.id
_entity.type
_entity.pdbx_description
1 polymer ?
#
loop_
_entity_poly.entity_id
_entity_poly.type
_entity_poly.pdbx_seq_one_letter_code
_entity_poly.pdbx_strand_id
1 'polypeptide(L)'
;MALDDPNTTKSSIETMKKALADTLAKRMLAKFIAPNAPAPDVVTITAIVREEVDGFMNNTGSVKESEIAALERRIKDRITGGKVAGRRFGAPVVDEWAEISKWQAKENDRVQAEKLASYKASQRKMKEELDAQVAEKARKKLLEKEEVVADKVDVTRRLEEWKLDELEKIAKRTAAVDKLKTDRRAQLEDKAARKAAMEEEKRQEEADLRRALAADYRRKQAEEAAAKRKIAAEIEKLKKSNEETLALRAKQAADDEALDLKYQEMYAEKLRKQEEAYHANLLKMKEKQKSQEAFGNAIGPYKRYMPDEIIEKNAANYDRLAAERDARDAKHQVDLNAAVKKELAEQVKAKQERLDRERDEEARRYARFARVVDTLESAERESRREGFERAVRHKEELEAQMRDNMVRKKVFPMTATEKELNTALLQRVKAEQGSY
;
A
#
# COMPACT_ATOMS: atom_id res chain seq x y z
N MET A 1 -48.44 -47.68 29.02
CA MET A 1 -49.20 -48.74 29.72
C MET A 1 -50.51 -48.13 30.19
N ALA A 2 -51.60 -48.40 29.47
CA ALA A 2 -52.94 -48.03 29.90
C ALA A 2 -53.35 -49.02 31.00
N LEU A 3 -53.82 -48.50 32.13
CA LEU A 3 -54.31 -49.25 33.28
C LEU A 3 -55.78 -49.59 33.02
N ASP A 4 -56.13 -50.88 33.04
CA ASP A 4 -57.52 -51.35 32.99
C ASP A 4 -58.26 -50.93 34.27
N ASP A 5 -59.40 -50.27 34.06
CA ASP A 5 -60.24 -49.69 35.11
C ASP A 5 -61.10 -50.81 35.77
N PRO A 6 -60.96 -51.12 37.07
CA PRO A 6 -61.62 -52.26 37.72
C PRO A 6 -63.15 -52.10 37.91
N ASN A 7 -63.75 -51.03 37.40
CA ASN A 7 -65.16 -50.70 37.59
C ASN A 7 -66.08 -51.24 36.47
N THR A 8 -65.54 -51.54 35.28
CA THR A 8 -66.30 -52.10 34.14
C THR A 8 -66.62 -53.59 34.31
N THR A 9 -65.78 -54.35 35.01
CA THR A 9 -65.96 -55.81 35.19
C THR A 9 -67.07 -56.16 36.18
N LYS A 10 -67.29 -55.36 37.23
CA LYS A 10 -68.39 -55.59 38.20
C LYS A 10 -69.77 -55.36 37.61
N SER A 11 -69.93 -54.30 36.81
CA SER A 11 -71.18 -53.99 36.10
C SER A 11 -71.57 -55.10 35.11
N SER A 12 -70.58 -55.71 34.44
CA SER A 12 -70.82 -56.82 33.49
C SER A 12 -71.38 -58.09 34.18
N ILE A 13 -70.87 -58.44 35.37
CA ILE A 13 -71.30 -59.64 36.11
C ILE A 13 -72.72 -59.49 36.65
N GLU A 14 -73.08 -58.33 37.19
CA GLU A 14 -74.45 -58.06 37.66
C GLU A 14 -75.46 -58.10 36.51
N THR A 15 -75.07 -57.59 35.34
CA THR A 15 -75.90 -57.63 34.13
C THR A 15 -76.16 -59.08 33.67
N MET A 16 -75.14 -59.95 33.70
CA MET A 16 -75.29 -61.37 33.36
C MET A 16 -76.17 -62.13 34.36
N LYS A 17 -76.03 -61.86 35.67
CA LYS A 17 -76.88 -62.47 36.70
C LYS A 17 -78.35 -62.11 36.54
N LYS A 18 -78.63 -60.84 36.21
CA LYS A 18 -80.00 -60.37 35.95
C LYS A 18 -80.61 -61.04 34.72
N ALA A 19 -79.84 -61.17 33.63
CA ALA A 19 -80.29 -61.88 32.44
C ALA A 19 -80.59 -63.37 32.71
N LEU A 20 -79.80 -64.03 33.57
CA LEU A 20 -80.04 -65.42 33.98
C LEU A 20 -81.29 -65.56 34.88
N ALA A 21 -81.50 -64.63 35.80
CA ALA A 21 -82.70 -64.58 36.64
C ALA A 21 -83.96 -64.39 35.79
N ASP A 22 -83.92 -63.48 34.81
CA ASP A 22 -85.04 -63.21 33.91
C ASP A 22 -85.37 -64.41 33.01
N THR A 23 -84.36 -65.14 32.53
CA THR A 23 -84.58 -66.35 31.72
C THR A 23 -85.13 -67.51 32.54
N LEU A 24 -84.63 -67.71 33.76
CA LEU A 24 -85.16 -68.72 34.68
C LEU A 24 -86.60 -68.40 35.11
N ALA A 25 -86.90 -67.13 35.41
CA ALA A 25 -88.25 -66.68 35.73
C ALA A 25 -89.21 -66.94 34.56
N LYS A 26 -88.84 -66.59 33.32
CA LYS A 26 -89.66 -66.90 32.13
C LYS A 26 -89.95 -68.38 31.97
N ARG A 27 -88.95 -69.24 32.19
CA ARG A 27 -89.11 -70.71 32.13
C ARG A 27 -90.08 -71.23 33.20
N MET A 28 -89.98 -70.72 34.42
CA MET A 28 -90.87 -71.11 35.51
C MET A 28 -92.30 -70.61 35.29
N LEU A 29 -92.47 -69.38 34.82
CA LEU A 29 -93.79 -68.83 34.48
C LEU A 29 -94.50 -69.65 33.41
N ALA A 30 -93.79 -70.05 32.35
CA ALA A 30 -94.34 -70.92 31.30
C ALA A 30 -94.75 -72.30 31.82
N LYS A 31 -94.14 -72.78 32.91
CA LYS A 31 -94.42 -74.08 33.51
C LYS A 31 -95.63 -74.06 34.46
N PHE A 32 -95.85 -72.95 35.16
CA PHE A 32 -96.88 -72.83 36.20
C PHE A 32 -98.13 -72.05 35.78
N ILE A 33 -98.08 -71.26 34.68
CA ILE A 33 -99.24 -70.55 34.15
C ILE A 33 -99.88 -71.38 33.03
N ALA A 34 -101.15 -71.77 33.21
CA ALA A 34 -101.92 -72.46 32.18
C ALA A 34 -102.36 -71.47 31.07
N PRO A 35 -102.48 -71.89 29.79
CA PRO A 35 -102.76 -70.99 28.66
C PRO A 35 -104.05 -70.14 28.77
N ASN A 36 -105.01 -70.56 29.60
CA ASN A 36 -106.30 -69.88 29.80
C ASN A 36 -106.60 -69.57 31.29
N ALA A 37 -105.57 -69.33 32.10
CA ALA A 37 -105.76 -69.02 33.53
C ALA A 37 -106.41 -67.62 33.74
N PRO A 38 -107.31 -67.45 34.72
CA PRO A 38 -107.90 -66.15 35.05
C PRO A 38 -106.82 -65.11 35.39
N ALA A 39 -106.97 -63.87 34.91
CA ALA A 39 -106.02 -62.78 35.12
C ALA A 39 -105.51 -62.61 36.59
N PRO A 40 -106.35 -62.68 37.64
CA PRO A 40 -105.87 -62.54 39.02
C PRO A 40 -104.94 -63.67 39.49
N ASP A 41 -105.12 -64.90 39.00
CA ASP A 41 -104.27 -66.04 39.34
C ASP A 41 -102.90 -65.93 38.66
N VAL A 42 -102.89 -65.43 37.41
CA VAL A 42 -101.65 -65.17 36.65
C VAL A 42 -100.78 -64.15 37.38
N VAL A 43 -101.36 -63.07 37.90
CA VAL A 43 -100.61 -62.03 38.64
C VAL A 43 -100.00 -62.61 39.92
N THR A 44 -100.75 -63.41 40.67
CA THR A 44 -100.31 -64.00 41.94
C THR A 44 -99.21 -65.04 41.73
N ILE A 45 -99.38 -65.94 40.74
CA ILE A 45 -98.35 -66.92 40.36
C ILE A 45 -97.09 -66.20 39.85
N THR A 46 -97.26 -65.12 39.08
CA THR A 46 -96.12 -64.36 38.56
C THR A 46 -95.29 -63.72 39.66
N ALA A 47 -95.94 -63.18 40.69
CA ALA A 47 -95.26 -62.62 41.86
C ALA A 47 -94.48 -63.70 42.65
N ILE A 48 -95.13 -64.85 42.94
CA ILE A 48 -94.51 -65.97 43.67
C ILE A 48 -93.28 -66.50 42.94
N VAL A 49 -93.38 -66.72 41.62
CA VAL A 49 -92.28 -67.25 40.81
C VAL A 49 -91.09 -66.29 40.81
N ARG A 50 -91.32 -64.98 40.64
CA ARG A 50 -90.23 -63.99 40.64
C ARG A 50 -89.54 -63.90 42.00
N GLU A 51 -90.30 -63.85 43.09
CA GLU A 51 -89.74 -63.76 44.44
C GLU A 51 -88.85 -64.97 44.77
N GLU A 52 -89.31 -66.19 44.44
CA GLU A 52 -88.53 -67.41 44.68
C GLU A 52 -87.31 -67.52 43.77
N VAL A 53 -87.41 -67.09 42.51
CA VAL A 53 -86.28 -67.08 41.56
C VAL A 53 -85.21 -66.05 41.98
N ASP A 54 -85.61 -64.84 42.37
CA ASP A 54 -84.69 -63.81 42.86
C ASP A 54 -84.01 -64.26 44.17
N GLY A 55 -84.79 -64.86 45.09
CA GLY A 55 -84.25 -65.45 46.32
C GLY A 55 -83.29 -66.62 46.06
N PHE A 56 -83.56 -67.43 45.04
CA PHE A 56 -82.66 -68.51 44.62
C PHE A 56 -81.36 -67.99 44.00
N MET A 57 -81.45 -66.97 43.14
CA MET A 57 -80.30 -66.36 42.47
C MET A 57 -79.39 -65.59 43.42
N ASN A 58 -79.94 -64.94 44.45
CA ASN A 58 -79.16 -64.20 45.44
C ASN A 58 -78.43 -65.10 46.45
N ASN A 59 -78.99 -66.27 46.77
CA ASN A 59 -78.43 -67.14 47.82
C ASN A 59 -77.61 -68.33 47.27
N THR A 60 -78.04 -68.94 46.16
CA THR A 60 -77.43 -70.19 45.65
C THR A 60 -76.94 -70.04 44.21
N GLY A 61 -77.73 -69.37 43.34
CA GLY A 61 -77.32 -68.99 41.99
C GLY A 61 -76.74 -70.12 41.14
N SER A 62 -77.46 -71.25 41.07
CA SER A 62 -76.94 -72.51 40.50
C SER A 62 -77.76 -72.99 39.30
N VAL A 63 -77.08 -73.61 38.35
CA VAL A 63 -77.67 -74.17 37.11
C VAL A 63 -77.85 -75.70 37.22
N LYS A 64 -77.54 -76.29 38.38
CA LYS A 64 -77.67 -77.74 38.60
C LYS A 64 -79.15 -78.14 38.64
N GLU A 65 -79.48 -79.19 37.88
CA GLU A 65 -80.85 -79.64 37.67
C GLU A 65 -81.57 -80.07 38.96
N SER A 66 -80.83 -80.63 39.94
CA SER A 66 -81.36 -81.00 41.26
C SER A 66 -81.81 -79.80 42.09
N GLU A 67 -81.12 -78.67 41.98
CA GLU A 67 -81.42 -77.44 42.72
C GLU A 67 -82.54 -76.64 42.03
N ILE A 68 -82.59 -76.69 40.70
CA ILE A 68 -83.72 -76.18 39.91
C ILE A 68 -84.99 -76.98 40.25
N ALA A 69 -84.91 -78.31 40.36
CA ALA A 69 -86.05 -79.14 40.77
C ALA A 69 -86.52 -78.82 42.21
N ALA A 70 -85.61 -78.49 43.13
CA ALA A 70 -85.96 -78.05 44.48
C ALA A 70 -86.59 -76.65 44.51
N LEU A 71 -86.21 -75.75 43.59
CA LEU A 71 -86.86 -74.47 43.38
C LEU A 71 -88.27 -74.66 42.80
N GLU A 72 -88.43 -75.51 41.80
CA GLU A 72 -89.73 -75.86 41.21
C GLU A 72 -90.69 -76.43 42.25
N ARG A 73 -90.20 -77.31 43.12
CA ARG A 73 -91.00 -77.89 44.20
C ARG A 73 -91.47 -76.82 45.19
N ARG A 74 -90.60 -75.87 45.56
CA ARG A 74 -90.97 -74.73 46.43
C ARG A 74 -92.00 -73.80 45.80
N ILE A 75 -91.81 -73.46 44.52
CA ILE A 75 -92.79 -72.66 43.76
C ILE A 75 -94.13 -73.39 43.71
N LYS A 76 -94.12 -74.70 43.40
CA LYS A 76 -95.33 -75.53 43.39
C LYS A 76 -96.01 -75.54 44.76
N ASP A 77 -95.27 -75.80 45.84
CA ASP A 77 -95.79 -75.86 47.20
C ASP A 77 -96.39 -74.50 47.63
N ARG A 78 -95.77 -73.38 47.26
CA ARG A 78 -96.25 -72.01 47.55
C ARG A 78 -97.48 -71.63 46.72
N ILE A 79 -97.59 -72.10 45.47
CA ILE A 79 -98.78 -71.90 44.62
C ILE A 79 -99.96 -72.74 45.12
N THR A 80 -99.74 -73.99 45.52
CA THR A 80 -100.82 -74.90 45.94
C THR A 80 -101.16 -74.82 47.43
N GLY A 81 -100.61 -73.83 48.16
CA GLY A 81 -100.87 -73.63 49.59
C GLY A 81 -100.31 -74.73 50.52
N GLY A 82 -99.33 -75.50 50.04
CA GLY A 82 -98.63 -76.50 50.85
C GLY A 82 -97.80 -75.84 51.95
N LYS A 83 -97.85 -76.37 53.19
CA LYS A 83 -97.08 -75.86 54.33
C LYS A 83 -95.58 -75.87 53.99
N VAL A 84 -95.02 -74.69 53.72
CA VAL A 84 -93.58 -74.45 53.66
C VAL A 84 -93.00 -74.80 55.03
N ALA A 85 -92.16 -75.84 55.09
CA ALA A 85 -91.48 -76.23 56.32
C ALA A 85 -90.57 -75.08 56.76
N GLY A 86 -91.02 -74.32 57.78
CA GLY A 86 -90.26 -73.24 58.37
C GLY A 86 -88.94 -73.77 58.94
N ARG A 87 -87.84 -73.06 58.63
CA ARG A 87 -86.52 -73.32 59.18
C ARG A 87 -86.59 -73.20 60.71
N ARG A 88 -86.59 -74.33 61.41
CA ARG A 88 -86.28 -74.38 62.84
C ARG A 88 -84.76 -74.44 62.98
N PHE A 89 -84.12 -73.28 63.11
CA PHE A 89 -82.79 -73.24 63.72
C PHE A 89 -82.98 -73.56 65.21
N GLY A 90 -82.32 -74.62 65.68
CA GLY A 90 -82.37 -75.04 67.06
C GLY A 90 -81.97 -73.93 68.02
N ALA A 91 -82.47 -74.02 69.25
CA ALA A 91 -82.06 -73.18 70.38
C ALA A 91 -80.52 -73.07 70.47
N PRO A 92 -79.96 -71.97 71.03
CA PRO A 92 -78.53 -71.78 71.10
C PRO A 92 -77.92 -72.88 71.95
N VAL A 93 -77.24 -73.82 71.30
CA VAL A 93 -76.33 -74.73 71.97
C VAL A 93 -75.15 -73.87 72.38
N VAL A 94 -74.96 -73.69 73.69
CA VAL A 94 -73.75 -73.13 74.27
C VAL A 94 -72.67 -74.20 74.09
N ASP A 95 -72.09 -74.23 72.89
CA ASP A 95 -70.97 -75.09 72.53
C ASP A 95 -69.71 -74.22 72.52
N GLU A 96 -68.75 -74.55 73.38
CA GLU A 96 -67.48 -73.83 73.54
C GLU A 96 -66.72 -73.73 72.19
N TRP A 97 -66.93 -74.69 71.27
CA TRP A 97 -66.37 -74.65 69.92
C TRP A 97 -66.93 -73.52 69.05
N ALA A 98 -68.20 -73.14 69.24
CA ALA A 98 -68.80 -72.02 68.55
C ALA A 98 -68.26 -70.67 69.08
N GLU A 99 -67.92 -70.59 70.37
CA GLU A 99 -67.26 -69.42 70.95
C GLU A 99 -65.80 -69.29 70.48
N ILE A 100 -65.06 -70.40 70.41
CA ILE A 100 -63.70 -70.43 69.85
C ILE A 100 -63.72 -69.97 68.38
N SER A 101 -64.67 -70.46 67.57
CA SER A 101 -64.79 -70.06 66.17
C SER A 101 -65.12 -68.57 66.01
N LYS A 102 -65.98 -68.02 66.88
CA LYS A 102 -66.27 -66.57 66.92
C LYS A 102 -65.04 -65.76 67.34
N TRP A 103 -64.25 -66.25 68.29
CA TRP A 103 -63.01 -65.60 68.70
C TRP A 103 -61.97 -65.63 67.58
N GLN A 104 -61.78 -66.76 66.90
CA GLN A 104 -60.89 -66.89 65.74
C GLN A 104 -61.32 -65.97 64.57
N ALA A 105 -62.62 -65.83 64.31
CA ALA A 105 -63.12 -64.90 63.31
C ALA A 105 -62.81 -63.44 63.70
N LYS A 106 -63.08 -63.04 64.95
CA LYS A 106 -62.74 -61.70 65.47
C LYS A 106 -61.24 -61.43 65.46
N GLU A 107 -60.42 -62.41 65.79
CA GLU A 107 -58.97 -62.29 65.79
C GLU A 107 -58.41 -62.20 64.37
N ASN A 108 -58.96 -62.97 63.43
CA ASN A 108 -58.60 -62.84 62.01
C ASN A 108 -59.01 -61.47 61.46
N ASP A 109 -60.20 -60.96 61.78
CA ASP A 109 -60.63 -59.62 61.40
C ASP A 109 -59.71 -58.54 61.98
N ARG A 110 -59.26 -58.70 63.23
CA ARG A 110 -58.27 -57.83 63.88
C ARG A 110 -56.93 -57.85 63.14
N VAL A 111 -56.40 -59.03 62.83
CA VAL A 111 -55.13 -59.19 62.10
C VAL A 111 -55.23 -58.63 60.68
N GLN A 112 -56.36 -58.79 59.99
CA GLN A 112 -56.57 -58.20 58.66
C GLN A 112 -56.68 -56.67 58.73
N ALA A 113 -57.33 -56.13 59.76
CA ALA A 113 -57.39 -54.69 60.00
C ALA A 113 -56.00 -54.09 60.30
N GLU A 114 -55.19 -54.77 61.12
CA GLU A 114 -53.81 -54.38 61.40
C GLU A 114 -52.93 -54.42 60.14
N LYS A 115 -53.03 -55.48 59.32
CA LYS A 115 -52.33 -55.56 58.03
C LYS A 115 -52.73 -54.42 57.09
N LEU A 116 -54.02 -54.13 56.96
CA LEU A 116 -54.52 -53.04 56.12
C LEU A 116 -54.06 -51.67 56.65
N ALA A 117 -54.03 -51.48 57.97
CA ALA A 117 -53.50 -50.26 58.59
C ALA A 117 -51.99 -50.10 58.33
N SER A 118 -51.21 -51.17 58.47
CA SER A 118 -49.77 -51.16 58.17
C SER A 118 -49.49 -50.85 56.69
N TYR A 119 -50.27 -51.43 55.77
CA TYR A 119 -50.15 -51.18 54.34
C TYR A 119 -50.49 -49.72 53.98
N LYS A 120 -51.57 -49.16 54.57
CA LYS A 120 -51.91 -47.74 54.42
C LYS A 120 -50.84 -46.83 54.99
N ALA A 121 -50.21 -47.20 56.12
CA ALA A 121 -49.10 -46.46 56.69
C ALA A 121 -47.86 -46.49 55.78
N SER A 122 -47.50 -47.65 55.22
CA SER A 122 -46.38 -47.75 54.26
C SER A 122 -46.66 -47.00 52.96
N GLN A 123 -47.92 -47.03 52.47
CA GLN A 123 -48.31 -46.29 51.28
C GLN A 123 -48.23 -44.77 51.49
N ARG A 124 -48.63 -44.28 52.67
CA ARG A 124 -48.48 -42.86 53.04
C ARG A 124 -47.01 -42.46 53.08
N LYS A 125 -46.17 -43.25 53.75
CA LYS A 125 -44.72 -42.99 53.84
C LYS A 125 -44.05 -42.96 52.46
N MET A 126 -44.36 -43.93 51.59
CA MET A 126 -43.84 -43.96 50.22
C MET A 126 -44.30 -42.75 49.40
N LYS A 127 -45.56 -42.31 49.57
CA LYS A 127 -46.06 -41.10 48.93
C LYS A 127 -45.30 -39.85 49.41
N GLU A 128 -45.11 -39.72 50.72
CA GLU A 128 -44.35 -38.60 51.31
C GLU A 128 -42.89 -38.58 50.81
N GLU A 129 -42.24 -39.73 50.69
CA GLU A 129 -40.88 -39.84 50.13
C GLU A 129 -40.82 -39.44 48.65
N LEU A 130 -41.79 -39.86 47.83
CA LEU A 130 -41.87 -39.47 46.42
C LEU A 130 -42.18 -37.98 46.24
N ASP A 131 -43.10 -37.43 47.04
CA ASP A 131 -43.45 -36.00 47.02
C ASP A 131 -42.23 -35.15 47.42
N ALA A 132 -41.43 -35.62 48.39
CA ALA A 132 -40.17 -34.97 48.77
C ALA A 132 -39.13 -34.99 47.64
N GLN A 133 -38.97 -36.11 46.93
CA GLN A 133 -38.04 -36.21 45.78
C GLN A 133 -38.48 -35.31 44.61
N VAL A 134 -39.79 -35.22 44.34
CA VAL A 134 -40.31 -34.34 43.29
C VAL A 134 -40.08 -32.88 43.65
N ALA A 135 -40.31 -32.49 44.91
CA ALA A 135 -40.04 -31.14 45.40
C ALA A 135 -38.55 -30.78 45.31
N GLU A 136 -37.66 -31.69 45.69
CA GLU A 136 -36.21 -31.49 45.61
C GLU A 136 -35.72 -31.33 44.16
N LYS A 137 -36.23 -32.17 43.24
CA LYS A 137 -35.96 -32.07 41.81
C LYS A 137 -36.50 -30.77 41.19
N ALA A 138 -37.69 -30.34 41.60
CA ALA A 138 -38.26 -29.06 41.17
C ALA A 138 -37.42 -27.88 41.64
N ARG A 139 -36.91 -27.92 42.89
CA ARG A 139 -36.01 -26.89 43.43
C ARG A 139 -34.69 -26.84 42.67
N LYS A 140 -34.06 -27.99 42.40
CA LYS A 140 -32.83 -28.07 41.59
C LYS A 140 -33.03 -27.48 40.20
N LYS A 141 -34.14 -27.81 39.53
CA LYS A 141 -34.46 -27.26 38.20
C LYS A 141 -34.69 -25.75 38.21
N LEU A 142 -35.17 -25.18 39.30
CA LEU A 142 -35.28 -23.72 39.45
C LEU A 142 -33.90 -23.07 39.59
N LEU A 143 -33.03 -23.62 40.45
CA LEU A 143 -31.66 -23.14 40.61
C LEU A 143 -30.86 -23.22 39.32
N GLU A 144 -30.94 -24.34 38.58
CA GLU A 144 -30.29 -24.47 37.27
C GLU A 144 -30.77 -23.40 36.27
N LYS A 145 -32.06 -23.04 36.30
CA LYS A 145 -32.58 -21.98 35.44
C LYS A 145 -32.06 -20.61 35.84
N GLU A 146 -31.95 -20.34 37.14
CA GLU A 146 -31.40 -19.09 37.65
C GLU A 146 -29.91 -18.95 37.30
N GLU A 147 -29.12 -20.03 37.43
CA GLU A 147 -27.72 -20.08 36.99
C GLU A 147 -27.59 -19.82 35.48
N VAL A 148 -28.42 -20.47 34.64
CA VAL A 148 -28.41 -20.24 33.18
C VAL A 148 -28.76 -18.79 32.83
N VAL A 149 -29.67 -18.16 33.57
CA VAL A 149 -30.02 -16.75 33.36
C VAL A 149 -28.86 -15.85 33.78
N ALA A 150 -28.22 -16.12 34.92
CA ALA A 150 -27.05 -15.37 35.38
C ALA A 150 -25.87 -15.47 34.40
N ASP A 151 -25.55 -16.68 33.94
CA ASP A 151 -24.51 -16.93 32.94
C ASP A 151 -24.80 -16.18 31.64
N LYS A 152 -26.07 -16.18 31.20
CA LYS A 152 -26.45 -15.45 29.99
C LYS A 152 -26.21 -13.94 30.14
N VAL A 153 -26.54 -13.36 31.30
CA VAL A 153 -26.29 -11.93 31.58
C VAL A 153 -24.79 -11.63 31.54
N ASP A 154 -23.97 -12.46 32.19
CA ASP A 154 -22.51 -12.26 32.19
C ASP A 154 -21.89 -12.43 30.80
N VAL A 155 -22.34 -13.40 30.01
CA VAL A 155 -21.90 -13.58 28.62
C VAL A 155 -22.30 -12.38 27.77
N THR A 156 -23.52 -11.85 27.93
CA THR A 156 -23.94 -10.64 27.19
C THR A 156 -23.12 -9.42 27.56
N ARG A 157 -22.81 -9.22 28.85
CA ARG A 157 -21.96 -8.12 29.31
C ARG A 157 -20.55 -8.21 28.74
N ARG A 158 -19.91 -9.39 28.80
CA ARG A 158 -18.58 -9.63 28.20
C ARG A 158 -18.58 -9.38 26.69
N LEU A 159 -19.66 -9.74 26.00
CA LEU A 159 -19.79 -9.49 24.57
C LEU A 159 -19.89 -7.98 24.25
N GLU A 160 -20.60 -7.21 25.07
CA GLU A 160 -20.68 -5.76 24.93
C GLU A 160 -19.35 -5.06 25.24
N GLU A 161 -18.66 -5.46 26.31
CA GLU A 161 -17.30 -5.02 26.64
C GLU A 161 -16.35 -5.30 25.47
N TRP A 162 -16.36 -6.52 24.93
CA TRP A 162 -15.52 -6.87 23.77
C TRP A 162 -15.84 -6.05 22.52
N LYS A 163 -17.12 -5.75 22.25
CA LYS A 163 -17.52 -4.89 21.12
C LYS A 163 -16.98 -3.46 21.28
N LEU A 164 -17.04 -2.91 22.49
CA LEU A 164 -16.49 -1.58 22.78
C LEU A 164 -14.97 -1.55 22.61
N ASP A 165 -14.27 -2.57 23.11
CA ASP A 165 -12.83 -2.70 22.93
C ASP A 165 -12.43 -2.80 21.45
N GLU A 166 -13.20 -3.55 20.65
CA GLU A 166 -12.92 -3.70 19.23
C GLU A 166 -13.18 -2.39 18.45
N LEU A 167 -14.24 -1.65 18.81
CA LEU A 167 -14.46 -0.30 18.29
C LEU A 167 -13.33 0.66 18.66
N GLU A 168 -12.82 0.59 19.90
CA GLU A 168 -11.70 1.41 20.33
C GLU A 168 -10.40 1.06 19.57
N LYS A 169 -10.14 -0.23 19.31
CA LYS A 169 -9.01 -0.66 18.46
C LYS A 169 -9.15 -0.14 17.04
N ILE A 170 -10.35 -0.20 16.46
CA ILE A 170 -10.60 0.36 15.12
C ILE A 170 -10.36 1.87 15.13
N ALA A 171 -10.89 2.60 16.11
CA ALA A 171 -10.70 4.03 16.25
C ALA A 171 -9.21 4.42 16.42
N LYS A 172 -8.44 3.65 17.21
CA LYS A 172 -6.99 3.84 17.34
C LYS A 172 -6.26 3.60 16.02
N ARG A 173 -6.64 2.56 15.26
CA ARG A 173 -6.06 2.28 13.93
C ARG A 173 -6.39 3.38 12.93
N THR A 174 -7.64 3.86 12.88
CA THR A 174 -8.03 4.94 11.96
C THR A 174 -7.31 6.24 12.31
N ALA A 175 -7.23 6.60 13.59
CA ALA A 175 -6.47 7.77 14.04
C ALA A 175 -4.98 7.68 13.68
N ALA A 176 -4.36 6.51 13.83
CA ALA A 176 -2.97 6.29 13.43
C ALA A 176 -2.78 6.43 11.91
N VAL A 177 -3.69 5.86 11.12
CA VAL A 177 -3.67 5.98 9.65
C VAL A 177 -3.85 7.44 9.21
N ASP A 178 -4.77 8.17 9.84
CA ASP A 178 -5.01 9.57 9.48
C ASP A 178 -3.83 10.46 9.86
N LYS A 179 -3.16 10.20 11.00
CA LYS A 179 -1.89 10.84 11.35
C LYS A 179 -0.80 10.56 10.31
N LEU A 180 -0.67 9.32 9.84
CA LEU A 180 0.29 8.99 8.79
C LEU A 180 -0.03 9.72 7.46
N LYS A 181 -1.30 9.88 7.12
CA LYS A 181 -1.71 10.66 5.94
C LYS A 181 -1.39 12.15 6.10
N THR A 182 -1.61 12.74 7.28
CA THR A 182 -1.28 14.15 7.53
C THR A 182 0.22 14.37 7.47
N ASP A 183 1.01 13.50 8.11
CA ASP A 183 2.47 13.58 8.08
C ASP A 183 2.99 13.42 6.64
N ARG A 184 2.39 12.51 5.85
CA ARG A 184 2.76 12.34 4.45
C ARG A 184 2.43 13.57 3.60
N ARG A 185 1.28 14.23 3.84
CA ARG A 185 0.93 15.49 3.16
C ARG A 185 1.93 16.59 3.50
N ALA A 186 2.26 16.76 4.79
CA ALA A 186 3.25 17.75 5.23
C ALA A 186 4.63 17.51 4.60
N GLN A 187 5.08 16.26 4.48
CA GLN A 187 6.33 15.92 3.78
C GLN A 187 6.30 16.29 2.28
N LEU A 188 5.16 16.08 1.62
CA LEU A 188 5.01 16.44 0.20
C LEU A 188 4.99 17.96 0.01
N GLU A 189 4.32 18.68 0.90
CA GLU A 189 4.29 20.15 0.92
C GLU A 189 5.68 20.74 1.18
N ASP A 190 6.42 20.21 2.17
CA ASP A 190 7.82 20.62 2.44
C ASP A 190 8.72 20.36 1.23
N LYS A 191 8.61 19.18 0.59
CA LYS A 191 9.37 18.89 -0.63
C LYS A 191 9.03 19.85 -1.77
N ALA A 192 7.75 20.18 -1.96
CA ALA A 192 7.32 21.14 -2.96
C ALA A 192 7.84 22.55 -2.66
N ALA A 193 7.77 22.98 -1.40
CA ALA A 193 8.29 24.27 -0.95
C ALA A 193 9.80 24.39 -1.15
N ARG A 194 10.59 23.36 -0.81
CA ARG A 194 12.04 23.33 -1.07
C ARG A 194 12.36 23.40 -2.55
N LYS A 195 11.60 22.70 -3.38
CA LYS A 195 11.79 22.75 -4.84
C LYS A 195 11.48 24.15 -5.38
N ALA A 196 10.37 24.75 -4.94
CA ALA A 196 10.00 26.11 -5.34
C ALA A 196 11.05 27.14 -4.88
N ALA A 197 11.59 27.00 -3.66
CA ALA A 197 12.67 27.86 -3.16
C ALA A 197 13.93 27.74 -4.01
N MET A 198 14.37 26.51 -4.36
CA MET A 198 15.52 26.31 -5.25
C MET A 198 15.28 26.85 -6.66
N GLU A 199 14.07 26.74 -7.20
CA GLU A 199 13.73 27.30 -8.52
C GLU A 199 13.75 28.83 -8.49
N GLU A 200 13.29 29.45 -7.40
CA GLU A 200 13.33 30.90 -7.22
C GLU A 200 14.77 31.40 -7.03
N GLU A 201 15.59 30.70 -6.24
CA GLU A 201 17.02 31.01 -6.08
C GLU A 201 17.75 30.96 -7.43
N LYS A 202 17.55 29.90 -8.22
CA LYS A 202 18.11 29.80 -9.58
C LYS A 202 17.62 30.93 -10.49
N ARG A 203 16.35 31.30 -10.40
CA ARG A 203 15.79 32.42 -11.17
C ARG A 203 16.45 33.74 -10.80
N GLN A 204 16.74 33.95 -9.50
CA GLN A 204 17.45 35.13 -9.02
C GLN A 204 18.92 35.12 -9.47
N GLU A 205 19.62 33.99 -9.33
CA GLU A 205 20.99 33.82 -9.83
C GLU A 205 21.10 34.09 -11.33
N GLU A 206 20.18 33.55 -12.14
CA GLU A 206 20.13 33.82 -13.58
C GLU A 206 19.85 35.30 -13.88
N ALA A 207 18.97 35.95 -13.11
CA ALA A 207 18.67 37.37 -13.28
C ALA A 207 19.88 38.25 -12.91
N ASP A 208 20.61 37.89 -11.86
CA ASP A 208 21.83 38.58 -11.43
C ASP A 208 22.97 38.38 -12.42
N LEU A 209 23.17 37.16 -12.93
CA LEU A 209 24.11 36.87 -14.02
C LEU A 209 23.79 37.68 -15.28
N ARG A 210 22.52 37.76 -15.68
CA ARG A 210 22.10 38.59 -16.81
C ARG A 210 22.39 40.08 -16.57
N ARG A 211 22.14 40.58 -15.36
CA ARG A 211 22.47 41.97 -14.99
C ARG A 211 23.98 42.23 -15.03
N ALA A 212 24.79 41.32 -14.50
CA ALA A 212 26.25 41.41 -14.53
C ALA A 212 26.80 41.41 -15.96
N LEU A 213 26.35 40.48 -16.81
CA LEU A 213 26.74 40.43 -18.23
C LEU A 213 26.34 41.68 -19.00
N ALA A 214 25.15 42.23 -18.74
CA ALA A 214 24.71 43.47 -19.35
C ALA A 214 25.56 44.67 -18.90
N ALA A 215 25.98 44.71 -17.63
CA ALA A 215 26.87 45.74 -17.11
C ALA A 215 28.27 45.63 -17.74
N ASP A 216 28.83 44.42 -17.84
CA ASP A 216 30.11 44.16 -18.50
C ASP A 216 30.09 44.55 -19.97
N TYR A 217 29.01 44.24 -20.68
CA TYR A 217 28.85 44.63 -22.08
C TYR A 217 28.82 46.16 -22.23
N ARG A 218 28.07 46.87 -21.38
CA ARG A 218 28.06 48.35 -21.37
C ARG A 218 29.42 48.93 -21.05
N ARG A 219 30.17 48.31 -20.12
CA ARG A 219 31.53 48.72 -19.78
C ARG A 219 32.48 48.57 -20.95
N LYS A 220 32.47 47.43 -21.64
CA LYS A 220 33.26 47.20 -22.86
C LYS A 220 32.92 48.21 -23.96
N GLN A 221 31.64 48.47 -24.19
CA GLN A 221 31.19 49.49 -25.15
C GLN A 221 31.71 50.90 -24.78
N ALA A 222 31.70 51.26 -23.49
CA ALA A 222 32.24 52.53 -23.02
C ALA A 222 33.77 52.61 -23.19
N GLU A 223 34.50 51.51 -22.90
CA GLU A 223 35.95 51.40 -23.11
C GLU A 223 36.30 51.53 -24.60
N GLU A 224 35.59 50.83 -25.50
CA GLU A 224 35.76 50.95 -26.95
C GLU A 224 35.46 52.37 -27.46
N ALA A 225 34.37 52.98 -26.98
CA ALA A 225 34.03 54.35 -27.34
C ALA A 225 35.10 55.36 -26.85
N ALA A 226 35.64 55.16 -25.65
CA ALA A 226 36.73 55.97 -25.12
C ALA A 226 38.03 55.78 -25.94
N ALA A 227 38.35 54.55 -26.33
CA ALA A 227 39.49 54.27 -27.21
C ALA A 227 39.34 54.95 -28.58
N LYS A 228 38.16 54.86 -29.21
CA LYS A 228 37.85 55.56 -30.46
C LYS A 228 38.01 57.08 -30.32
N ARG A 229 37.55 57.66 -29.20
CA ARG A 229 37.74 59.09 -28.91
C ARG A 229 39.20 59.47 -28.76
N LYS A 230 40.02 58.65 -28.11
CA LYS A 230 41.48 58.86 -27.99
C LYS A 230 42.16 58.83 -29.36
N ILE A 231 41.86 57.82 -30.18
CA ILE A 231 42.39 57.70 -31.54
C ILE A 231 41.97 58.91 -32.39
N ALA A 232 40.71 59.32 -32.32
CA ALA A 232 40.24 60.51 -33.04
C ALA A 232 40.99 61.79 -32.60
N ALA A 233 41.22 61.96 -31.30
CA ALA A 233 41.99 63.10 -30.78
C ALA A 233 43.46 63.06 -31.21
N GLU A 234 44.08 61.88 -31.29
CA GLU A 234 45.44 61.71 -31.82
C GLU A 234 45.52 62.02 -33.32
N ILE A 235 44.55 61.56 -34.11
CA ILE A 235 44.45 61.90 -35.54
C ILE A 235 44.34 63.42 -35.73
N GLU A 236 43.52 64.11 -34.94
CA GLU A 236 43.40 65.57 -35.01
C GLU A 236 44.70 66.28 -34.61
N LYS A 237 45.44 65.78 -33.62
CA LYS A 237 46.78 66.29 -33.30
C LYS A 237 47.76 66.09 -34.46
N LEU A 238 47.76 64.92 -35.09
CA LEU A 238 48.61 64.63 -36.25
C LEU A 238 48.27 65.52 -37.44
N LYS A 239 46.99 65.80 -37.70
CA LYS A 239 46.56 66.74 -38.74
C LYS A 239 47.14 68.14 -38.49
N LYS A 240 46.98 68.67 -37.27
CA LYS A 240 47.55 69.98 -36.90
C LYS A 240 49.08 70.02 -37.04
N SER A 241 49.78 68.97 -36.60
CA SER A 241 51.23 68.90 -36.77
C SER A 241 51.66 68.80 -38.24
N ASN A 242 50.89 68.10 -39.07
CA ASN A 242 51.13 68.06 -40.52
C ASN A 242 50.88 69.41 -41.17
N GLU A 243 49.82 70.13 -40.79
CA GLU A 243 49.54 71.50 -41.24
C GLU A 243 50.67 72.46 -40.85
N GLU A 244 51.15 72.39 -39.60
CA GLU A 244 52.31 73.16 -39.13
C GLU A 244 53.58 72.82 -39.93
N THR A 245 53.82 71.53 -40.20
CA THR A 245 54.98 71.08 -41.00
C THR A 245 54.89 71.58 -42.44
N LEU A 246 53.70 71.55 -43.04
CA LEU A 246 53.45 72.10 -44.37
C LEU A 246 53.65 73.62 -44.41
N ALA A 247 53.17 74.33 -43.39
CA ALA A 247 53.37 75.77 -43.28
C ALA A 247 54.86 76.13 -43.12
N LEU A 248 55.62 75.35 -42.34
CA LEU A 248 57.07 75.51 -42.21
C LEU A 248 57.79 75.26 -43.55
N ARG A 249 57.40 74.22 -44.30
CA ARG A 249 57.96 73.96 -45.64
C ARG A 249 57.64 75.07 -46.63
N ALA A 250 56.41 75.57 -46.63
CA ALA A 250 56.02 76.69 -47.48
C ALA A 250 56.81 77.97 -47.14
N LYS A 251 57.02 78.22 -45.84
CA LYS A 251 57.87 79.34 -45.39
C LYS A 251 59.33 79.17 -45.82
N GLN A 252 59.90 77.97 -45.65
CA GLN A 252 61.25 77.66 -46.12
C GLN A 252 61.39 77.86 -47.63
N ALA A 253 60.44 77.37 -48.43
CA ALA A 253 60.44 77.58 -49.87
C ALA A 253 60.38 79.08 -50.24
N ALA A 254 59.54 79.87 -49.55
CA ALA A 254 59.49 81.31 -49.76
C ALA A 254 60.78 82.04 -49.34
N ASP A 255 61.41 81.61 -48.24
CA ASP A 255 62.70 82.14 -47.78
C ASP A 255 63.83 81.79 -48.77
N ASP A 256 63.82 80.57 -49.33
CA ASP A 256 64.76 80.11 -50.35
C ASP A 256 64.57 80.86 -51.68
N GLU A 257 63.32 81.06 -52.14
CA GLU A 257 63.00 81.89 -53.31
C GLU A 257 63.49 83.33 -53.13
N ALA A 258 63.33 83.90 -51.93
CA ALA A 258 63.82 85.24 -51.62
C ALA A 258 65.36 85.31 -51.61
N LEU A 259 66.04 84.26 -51.16
CA LEU A 259 67.51 84.15 -51.25
C LEU A 259 67.97 84.01 -52.70
N ASP A 260 67.29 83.20 -53.50
CA ASP A 260 67.60 83.02 -54.92
C ASP A 260 67.43 84.32 -55.71
N LEU A 261 66.36 85.09 -55.44
CA LEU A 261 66.17 86.43 -56.02
C LEU A 261 67.33 87.36 -55.65
N LYS A 262 67.75 87.38 -54.37
CA LYS A 262 68.93 88.17 -53.96
C LYS A 262 70.21 87.70 -54.66
N TYR A 263 70.39 86.40 -54.84
CA TYR A 263 71.54 85.89 -55.60
C TYR A 263 71.46 86.31 -57.07
N GLN A 264 70.29 86.24 -57.70
CA GLN A 264 70.08 86.72 -59.08
C GLN A 264 70.37 88.22 -59.21
N GLU A 265 69.93 89.04 -58.27
CA GLU A 265 70.25 90.48 -58.22
C GLU A 265 71.76 90.70 -58.08
N MET A 266 72.42 90.00 -57.15
CA MET A 266 73.88 90.06 -56.97
C MET A 266 74.65 89.60 -58.22
N TYR A 267 74.15 88.59 -58.93
CA TYR A 267 74.72 88.14 -60.20
C TYR A 267 74.47 89.15 -61.31
N ALA A 268 73.28 89.73 -61.40
CA ALA A 268 72.95 90.79 -62.35
C ALA A 268 73.83 92.03 -62.11
N GLU A 269 74.08 92.42 -60.86
CA GLU A 269 75.02 93.49 -60.53
C GLU A 269 76.47 93.13 -60.92
N LYS A 270 76.91 91.89 -60.68
CA LYS A 270 78.23 91.42 -61.13
C LYS A 270 78.33 91.44 -62.65
N LEU A 271 77.30 90.99 -63.36
CA LEU A 271 77.19 91.04 -64.82
C LEU A 271 77.23 92.48 -65.32
N ARG A 272 76.46 93.39 -64.73
CA ARG A 272 76.51 94.82 -65.06
C ARG A 272 77.91 95.40 -64.87
N LYS A 273 78.58 95.09 -63.75
CA LYS A 273 79.98 95.53 -63.54
C LYS A 273 80.92 94.91 -64.56
N GLN A 274 80.71 93.65 -64.94
CA GLN A 274 81.48 92.98 -66.00
C GLN A 274 81.18 93.57 -67.38
N GLU A 275 79.95 93.92 -67.69
CA GLU A 275 79.53 94.57 -68.93
C GLU A 275 80.05 96.00 -68.99
N GLU A 276 80.01 96.76 -67.90
CA GLU A 276 80.65 98.08 -67.79
C GLU A 276 82.16 97.97 -67.98
N ALA A 277 82.81 97.00 -67.33
CA ALA A 277 84.23 96.72 -67.52
C ALA A 277 84.52 96.24 -68.95
N TYR A 278 83.66 95.41 -69.54
CA TYR A 278 83.76 94.93 -70.91
C TYR A 278 83.55 96.07 -71.89
N HIS A 279 82.57 96.94 -71.69
CA HIS A 279 82.33 98.14 -72.50
C HIS A 279 83.50 99.11 -72.40
N ALA A 280 84.04 99.34 -71.20
CA ALA A 280 85.26 100.14 -71.03
C ALA A 280 86.45 99.48 -71.75
N ASN A 281 86.56 98.15 -71.67
CA ASN A 281 87.58 97.40 -72.39
C ASN A 281 87.30 97.33 -73.90
N LEU A 282 86.05 97.42 -74.34
CA LEU A 282 85.60 97.41 -75.74
C LEU A 282 85.78 98.79 -76.35
N LEU A 283 85.69 99.87 -75.58
CA LEU A 283 86.15 101.19 -75.97
C LEU A 283 87.68 101.19 -76.14
N LYS A 284 88.42 100.65 -75.17
CA LYS A 284 89.89 100.44 -75.31
C LYS A 284 90.24 99.50 -76.47
N MET A 285 89.44 98.47 -76.71
CA MET A 285 89.59 97.54 -77.82
C MET A 285 89.11 98.12 -79.13
N LYS A 286 88.17 99.08 -79.17
CA LYS A 286 87.80 99.85 -80.36
C LYS A 286 88.88 100.85 -80.70
N GLU A 287 89.55 101.43 -79.71
CA GLU A 287 90.79 102.19 -79.93
C GLU A 287 91.88 101.26 -80.49
N LYS A 288 92.02 100.05 -79.93
CA LYS A 288 92.94 99.02 -80.48
C LYS A 288 92.45 98.41 -81.81
N GLN A 289 91.16 98.33 -82.09
CA GLN A 289 90.58 97.83 -83.34
C GLN A 289 90.64 98.90 -84.41
N LYS A 290 90.53 100.19 -84.10
CA LYS A 290 90.99 101.22 -85.06
C LYS A 290 92.47 101.03 -85.41
N SER A 291 93.28 100.52 -84.49
CA SER A 291 94.68 100.14 -84.76
C SER A 291 94.88 98.73 -85.37
N GLN A 292 93.89 97.83 -85.29
CA GLN A 292 93.96 96.44 -85.76
C GLN A 292 93.01 96.11 -86.93
N GLU A 293 92.04 96.96 -87.28
CA GLU A 293 91.27 96.97 -88.54
C GLU A 293 92.18 97.37 -89.70
N ALA A 294 93.31 98.03 -89.40
CA ALA A 294 94.46 98.14 -90.30
C ALA A 294 95.20 96.79 -90.51
N PHE A 295 94.95 95.76 -89.68
CA PHE A 295 95.72 94.50 -89.63
C PHE A 295 94.85 93.21 -89.74
N GLY A 296 93.53 93.30 -89.62
CA GLY A 296 92.62 92.17 -89.38
C GLY A 296 91.64 91.83 -90.50
N ASN A 297 91.91 92.27 -91.74
CA ASN A 297 91.21 91.74 -92.94
C ASN A 297 91.72 90.36 -93.39
N ALA A 298 92.51 89.69 -92.55
CA ALA A 298 93.00 88.33 -92.79
C ALA A 298 92.55 87.42 -91.63
N ILE A 299 91.81 86.37 -91.97
CA ILE A 299 91.47 85.18 -91.17
C ILE A 299 90.05 85.18 -90.56
N GLY A 300 89.13 84.51 -91.28
CA GLY A 300 87.78 84.15 -90.84
C GLY A 300 87.70 82.88 -89.97
N PRO A 301 86.48 82.49 -89.51
CA PRO A 301 86.26 81.76 -88.26
C PRO A 301 86.12 80.23 -88.42
N TYR A 302 86.63 79.46 -87.44
CA TYR A 302 86.46 78.00 -87.38
C TYR A 302 85.58 77.59 -86.18
N LYS A 303 84.52 76.81 -86.44
CA LYS A 303 83.62 76.20 -85.43
C LYS A 303 84.22 74.89 -84.86
N ARG A 304 83.94 74.56 -83.59
CA ARG A 304 84.32 73.28 -82.94
C ARG A 304 83.07 72.45 -82.56
N TYR A 305 83.04 71.17 -82.93
CA TYR A 305 82.10 70.15 -82.39
C TYR A 305 82.86 69.22 -81.43
N MET A 306 82.17 68.68 -80.41
CA MET A 306 82.73 67.78 -79.39
C MET A 306 82.83 66.34 -79.93
N PRO A 307 83.90 65.57 -79.61
CA PRO A 307 84.16 64.27 -80.23
C PRO A 307 83.29 63.12 -79.68
N ASP A 308 82.90 62.21 -80.58
CA ASP A 308 81.99 61.09 -80.35
C ASP A 308 82.47 60.07 -79.28
N GLU A 309 83.77 60.01 -78.99
CA GLU A 309 84.36 59.09 -78.00
C GLU A 309 83.86 59.31 -76.56
N ILE A 310 83.42 60.54 -76.23
CA ILE A 310 82.88 60.88 -74.91
C ILE A 310 81.46 60.32 -74.75
N ILE A 311 80.72 60.23 -75.85
CA ILE A 311 79.34 59.72 -75.87
C ILE A 311 79.34 58.21 -75.63
N GLU A 312 80.25 57.49 -76.30
CA GLU A 312 80.36 56.04 -76.19
C GLU A 312 80.80 55.57 -74.79
N LYS A 313 81.73 56.30 -74.15
CA LYS A 313 82.18 55.97 -72.77
C LYS A 313 81.08 56.11 -71.73
N ASN A 314 80.16 57.05 -71.90
CA ASN A 314 79.06 57.24 -70.96
C ASN A 314 78.01 56.13 -71.10
N ALA A 315 77.70 55.70 -72.33
CA ALA A 315 76.75 54.61 -72.57
C ALA A 315 77.20 53.29 -71.90
N ALA A 316 78.48 52.92 -72.05
CA ALA A 316 79.03 51.71 -71.45
C ALA A 316 78.98 51.68 -69.91
N ASN A 317 79.02 52.84 -69.25
CA ASN A 317 78.96 52.92 -67.79
C ASN A 317 77.53 52.72 -67.25
N TYR A 318 76.51 53.17 -68.00
CA TYR A 318 75.11 52.95 -67.64
C TYR A 318 74.70 51.48 -67.76
N ASP A 319 75.17 50.78 -68.78
CA ASP A 319 74.89 49.35 -68.97
C ASP A 319 75.48 48.49 -67.84
N ARG A 320 76.69 48.84 -67.35
CA ARG A 320 77.31 48.16 -66.20
C ARG A 320 76.50 48.37 -64.92
N LEU A 321 76.03 49.60 -64.68
CA LEU A 321 75.22 49.92 -63.49
C LEU A 321 73.86 49.21 -63.51
N ALA A 322 73.26 48.99 -64.69
CA ALA A 322 72.04 48.22 -64.84
C ALA A 322 72.25 46.74 -64.50
N ALA A 323 73.32 46.11 -65.02
CA ALA A 323 73.65 44.71 -64.74
C ALA A 323 73.93 44.44 -63.24
N GLU A 324 74.58 45.38 -62.55
CA GLU A 324 74.81 45.28 -61.09
C GLU A 324 73.53 45.42 -60.25
N ARG A 325 72.50 46.11 -60.76
CA ARG A 325 71.20 46.21 -60.09
C ARG A 325 70.43 44.91 -60.26
N ASP A 326 70.37 44.37 -61.47
CA ASP A 326 69.64 43.14 -61.77
C ASP A 326 70.22 41.94 -61.00
N ALA A 327 71.54 41.88 -60.83
CA ALA A 327 72.20 40.87 -60.00
C ALA A 327 71.83 40.97 -58.50
N ARG A 328 71.66 42.19 -57.98
CA ARG A 328 71.23 42.42 -56.60
C ARG A 328 69.77 42.03 -56.39
N ASP A 329 68.90 42.41 -57.32
CA ASP A 329 67.47 42.09 -57.25
C ASP A 329 67.24 40.57 -57.35
N ALA A 330 67.98 39.88 -58.23
CA ALA A 330 67.92 38.43 -58.34
C ALA A 330 68.36 37.73 -57.04
N LYS A 331 69.43 38.19 -56.39
CA LYS A 331 69.88 37.65 -55.11
C LYS A 331 68.86 37.89 -53.99
N HIS A 332 68.31 39.10 -53.91
CA HIS A 332 67.29 39.45 -52.93
C HIS A 332 66.04 38.57 -53.07
N GLN A 333 65.61 38.26 -54.30
CA GLN A 333 64.48 37.36 -54.55
C GLN A 333 64.75 35.92 -54.09
N VAL A 334 65.96 35.41 -54.29
CA VAL A 334 66.35 34.07 -53.81
C VAL A 334 66.32 34.01 -52.28
N ASP A 335 66.87 35.03 -51.61
CA ASP A 335 66.91 35.11 -50.16
C ASP A 335 65.49 35.24 -49.55
N LEU A 336 64.61 36.04 -50.17
CA LEU A 336 63.21 36.18 -49.79
C LEU A 336 62.46 34.84 -49.91
N ASN A 337 62.63 34.14 -51.03
CA ASN A 337 62.00 32.85 -51.26
C ASN A 337 62.47 31.79 -50.24
N ALA A 338 63.75 31.80 -49.88
CA ALA A 338 64.29 30.91 -48.85
C ALA A 338 63.70 31.22 -47.45
N ALA A 339 63.56 32.50 -47.11
CA ALA A 339 62.95 32.95 -45.85
C ALA A 339 61.46 32.54 -45.77
N VAL A 340 60.69 32.80 -46.82
CA VAL A 340 59.26 32.41 -46.89
C VAL A 340 59.09 30.90 -46.79
N LYS A 341 59.95 30.11 -47.46
CA LYS A 341 59.90 28.65 -47.38
C LYS A 341 60.18 28.13 -45.97
N LYS A 342 61.12 28.76 -45.26
CA LYS A 342 61.44 28.42 -43.86
C LYS A 342 60.27 28.74 -42.94
N GLU A 343 59.70 29.94 -43.06
CA GLU A 343 58.55 30.36 -42.25
C GLU A 343 57.33 29.47 -42.50
N LEU A 344 57.05 29.12 -43.76
CA LEU A 344 55.96 28.20 -44.11
C LEU A 344 56.18 26.80 -43.50
N ALA A 345 57.42 26.30 -43.50
CA ALA A 345 57.74 25.03 -42.87
C ALA A 345 57.55 25.06 -41.34
N GLU A 346 57.93 26.17 -40.69
CA GLU A 346 57.70 26.40 -39.26
C GLU A 346 56.20 26.47 -38.93
N GLN A 347 55.40 27.17 -39.74
CA GLN A 347 53.95 27.23 -39.58
C GLN A 347 53.28 25.87 -39.75
N VAL A 348 53.69 25.08 -40.77
CA VAL A 348 53.18 23.72 -40.98
C VAL A 348 53.53 22.83 -39.79
N LYS A 349 54.77 22.91 -39.28
CA LYS A 349 55.20 22.16 -38.10
C LYS A 349 54.39 22.54 -36.85
N ALA A 350 54.22 23.83 -36.59
CA ALA A 350 53.43 24.33 -35.45
C ALA A 350 51.95 23.90 -35.54
N LYS A 351 51.37 23.91 -36.75
CA LYS A 351 50.01 23.42 -37.00
C LYS A 351 49.90 21.92 -36.74
N GLN A 352 50.88 21.14 -37.19
CA GLN A 352 50.91 19.69 -36.97
C GLN A 352 51.05 19.38 -35.47
N GLU A 353 51.97 20.03 -34.75
CA GLU A 353 52.13 19.88 -33.31
C GLU A 353 50.88 20.30 -32.52
N ARG A 354 50.09 21.25 -33.02
CA ARG A 354 48.81 21.62 -32.40
C ARG A 354 47.75 20.52 -32.61
N LEU A 355 47.64 20.00 -33.83
CA LEU A 355 46.71 18.91 -34.14
C LEU A 355 47.07 17.64 -33.35
N ASP A 356 48.35 17.32 -33.21
CA ASP A 356 48.79 16.15 -32.44
C ASP A 356 48.50 16.34 -30.94
N ARG A 357 48.68 17.55 -30.39
CA ARG A 357 48.26 17.87 -29.02
C ARG A 357 46.74 17.76 -28.82
N GLU A 358 45.95 18.26 -29.77
CA GLU A 358 44.48 18.15 -29.74
C GLU A 358 44.04 16.68 -29.75
N ARG A 359 44.67 15.84 -30.60
CA ARG A 359 44.44 14.38 -30.66
C ARG A 359 44.81 13.68 -29.35
N ASP A 360 45.95 14.03 -28.76
CA ASP A 360 46.38 13.47 -27.47
C ASP A 360 45.44 13.85 -26.33
N GLU A 361 44.99 15.11 -26.30
CA GLU A 361 44.01 15.58 -25.32
C GLU A 361 42.65 14.88 -25.49
N GLU A 362 42.21 14.69 -26.73
CA GLU A 362 40.99 13.96 -27.06
C GLU A 362 41.11 12.48 -26.66
N ALA A 363 42.21 11.82 -26.98
CA ALA A 363 42.49 10.45 -26.53
C ALA A 363 42.48 10.35 -24.99
N ARG A 364 43.04 11.33 -24.28
CA ARG A 364 42.98 11.40 -22.81
C ARG A 364 41.55 11.62 -22.30
N ARG A 365 40.73 12.43 -22.99
CA ARG A 365 39.31 12.62 -22.65
C ARG A 365 38.54 11.31 -22.82
N TYR A 366 38.71 10.62 -23.95
CA TYR A 366 38.10 9.32 -24.21
C TYR A 366 38.53 8.28 -23.17
N ALA A 367 39.82 8.21 -22.83
CA ALA A 367 40.30 7.29 -21.79
C ALA A 367 39.70 7.58 -20.41
N ARG A 368 39.54 8.85 -20.03
CA ARG A 368 38.84 9.23 -18.80
C ARG A 368 37.37 8.84 -18.83
N PHE A 369 36.70 9.09 -19.95
CA PHE A 369 35.29 8.74 -20.12
C PHE A 369 35.07 7.22 -20.05
N ALA A 370 35.90 6.44 -20.75
CA ALA A 370 35.86 4.98 -20.69
C ALA A 370 36.02 4.46 -19.25
N ARG A 371 36.99 4.98 -18.49
CA ARG A 371 37.15 4.62 -17.06
C ARG A 371 35.91 4.95 -16.23
N VAL A 372 35.29 6.11 -16.45
CA VAL A 372 34.05 6.47 -15.73
C VAL A 372 32.93 5.49 -16.06
N VAL A 373 32.75 5.14 -17.33
CA VAL A 373 31.76 4.14 -17.75
C VAL A 373 32.03 2.78 -17.09
N ASP A 374 33.27 2.28 -17.13
CA ASP A 374 33.65 1.01 -16.50
C ASP A 374 33.38 1.01 -14.99
N THR A 375 33.65 2.14 -14.31
CA THR A 375 33.37 2.28 -12.88
C THR A 375 31.88 2.28 -12.57
N LEU A 376 31.06 2.94 -13.40
CA LEU A 376 29.61 2.96 -13.24
C LEU A 376 29.01 1.58 -13.51
N GLU A 377 29.46 0.88 -14.55
CA GLU A 377 29.03 -0.50 -14.81
C GLU A 377 29.39 -1.44 -13.66
N SER A 378 30.61 -1.29 -13.11
CA SER A 378 31.06 -2.11 -11.97
C SER A 378 30.20 -1.84 -10.73
N ALA A 379 29.92 -0.57 -10.42
CA ALA A 379 29.06 -0.18 -9.32
C ALA A 379 27.61 -0.67 -9.51
N GLU A 380 27.09 -0.65 -10.74
CA GLU A 380 25.76 -1.18 -11.04
C GLU A 380 25.70 -2.70 -10.85
N ARG A 381 26.72 -3.44 -11.32
CA ARG A 381 26.82 -4.88 -11.11
C ARG A 381 26.90 -5.24 -9.63
N GLU A 382 27.66 -4.49 -8.85
CA GLU A 382 27.77 -4.67 -7.41
C GLU A 382 26.44 -4.39 -6.70
N SER A 383 25.77 -3.28 -7.02
CA SER A 383 24.44 -2.94 -6.48
C SER A 383 23.39 -4.01 -6.81
N ARG A 384 23.38 -4.54 -8.04
CA ARG A 384 22.51 -5.66 -8.43
C ARG A 384 22.82 -6.92 -7.63
N ARG A 385 24.11 -7.23 -7.43
CA ARG A 385 24.55 -8.37 -6.63
C ARG A 385 24.12 -8.23 -5.17
N GLU A 386 24.33 -7.07 -4.55
CA GLU A 386 23.86 -6.80 -3.18
C GLU A 386 22.33 -6.88 -3.07
N GLY A 387 21.61 -6.39 -4.08
CA GLY A 387 20.16 -6.52 -4.18
C GLY A 387 19.72 -7.99 -4.20
N PHE A 388 20.38 -8.82 -5.00
CA PHE A 388 20.13 -10.25 -5.06
C PHE A 388 20.47 -10.95 -3.73
N GLU A 389 21.63 -10.66 -3.14
CA GLU A 389 22.04 -11.23 -1.85
C GLU A 389 21.05 -10.87 -0.73
N ARG A 390 20.54 -9.62 -0.69
CA ARG A 390 19.47 -9.21 0.24
C ARG A 390 18.17 -9.98 0.00
N ALA A 391 17.77 -10.18 -1.25
CA ALA A 391 16.57 -10.93 -1.60
C ALA A 391 16.68 -12.40 -1.18
N VAL A 392 17.85 -13.02 -1.39
CA VAL A 392 18.13 -14.39 -0.94
C VAL A 392 18.06 -14.48 0.58
N ARG A 393 18.74 -13.58 1.32
CA ARG A 393 18.68 -13.56 2.79
C ARG A 393 17.26 -13.39 3.32
N HIS A 394 16.49 -12.49 2.72
CA HIS A 394 15.09 -12.29 3.10
C HIS A 394 14.23 -13.54 2.82
N LYS A 395 14.48 -14.24 1.71
CA LYS A 395 13.83 -15.52 1.41
C LYS A 395 14.19 -16.59 2.45
N GLU A 396 15.47 -16.72 2.80
CA GLU A 396 15.93 -17.65 3.83
C GLU A 396 15.30 -17.36 5.19
N GLU A 397 15.16 -16.08 5.55
CA GLU A 397 14.50 -15.64 6.77
C GLU A 397 13.01 -16.02 6.77
N LEU A 398 12.30 -15.78 5.66
CA LEU A 398 10.90 -16.20 5.51
C LEU A 398 10.75 -17.72 5.59
N GLU A 399 11.63 -18.49 4.95
CA GLU A 399 11.61 -19.95 5.06
C GLU A 399 11.89 -20.44 6.48
N ALA A 400 12.79 -19.77 7.20
CA ALA A 400 13.04 -20.05 8.61
C ALA A 400 11.80 -19.75 9.46
N GLN A 401 11.14 -18.60 9.25
CA GLN A 401 9.89 -18.25 9.92
C GLN A 401 8.77 -19.24 9.58
N MET A 402 8.67 -19.71 8.33
CA MET A 402 7.69 -20.72 7.93
C MET A 402 7.95 -22.06 8.62
N ARG A 403 9.22 -22.49 8.70
CA ARG A 403 9.61 -23.69 9.45
C ARG A 403 9.26 -23.56 10.93
N ASP A 404 9.59 -22.43 11.54
CA ASP A 404 9.31 -22.16 12.96
C ASP A 404 7.80 -22.12 13.23
N ASN A 405 7.03 -21.47 12.35
CA ASN A 405 5.56 -21.48 12.40
C ASN A 405 4.96 -22.88 12.21
N MET A 406 5.52 -23.72 11.33
CA MET A 406 5.08 -25.11 11.19
C MET A 406 5.35 -25.93 12.44
N VAL A 407 6.51 -25.77 13.08
CA VAL A 407 6.82 -26.42 14.37
C VAL A 407 5.85 -25.97 15.46
N ARG A 408 5.61 -24.66 15.57
CA ARG A 408 4.63 -24.08 16.52
C ARG A 408 3.20 -24.58 16.28
N LYS A 409 2.81 -24.81 15.03
CA LYS A 409 1.49 -25.39 14.69
C LYS A 409 1.40 -26.89 14.96
N LYS A 410 2.51 -27.62 14.91
CA LYS A 410 2.54 -29.08 15.08
C LYS A 410 2.52 -29.50 16.55
N VAL A 411 3.02 -28.66 17.45
CA VAL A 411 2.99 -28.88 18.89
C VAL A 411 2.34 -27.66 19.53
N PHE A 412 1.09 -27.80 19.96
CA PHE A 412 0.45 -26.85 20.89
C PHE A 412 0.75 -27.32 22.31
N PRO A 413 1.85 -26.86 22.95
CA PRO A 413 1.98 -27.07 24.38
C PRO A 413 0.79 -26.41 25.07
N MET A 414 0.25 -27.05 26.12
CA MET A 414 -0.76 -26.42 26.97
C MET A 414 -0.31 -25.00 27.32
N THR A 415 -1.24 -24.06 27.14
CA THR A 415 -1.07 -22.66 27.53
C THR A 415 -0.74 -22.56 29.02
N ALA A 416 -0.13 -21.45 29.44
CA ALA A 416 0.27 -21.26 30.84
C ALA A 416 -0.92 -21.44 31.80
N THR A 417 -2.10 -20.94 31.40
CA THR A 417 -3.37 -21.09 32.11
C THR A 417 -3.87 -22.53 32.15
N GLU A 418 -3.79 -23.27 31.04
CA GLU A 418 -4.14 -24.71 31.07
C GLU A 418 -3.17 -25.49 31.98
N LYS A 419 -1.87 -25.17 31.96
CA LYS A 419 -0.87 -25.78 32.87
C LYS A 419 -1.17 -25.48 34.33
N GLU A 420 -1.64 -24.28 34.64
CA GLU A 420 -2.08 -23.87 35.98
C GLU A 420 -3.37 -24.57 36.44
N LEU A 421 -4.31 -24.81 35.51
CA LEU A 421 -5.53 -25.56 35.81
C LEU A 421 -5.22 -27.05 36.02
N ASN A 422 -4.30 -27.60 35.22
CA ASN A 422 -3.92 -29.01 35.26
C ASN A 422 -2.73 -29.30 36.17
N THR A 423 -2.25 -28.34 36.98
CA THR A 423 -1.01 -28.50 37.76
C THR A 423 -1.04 -29.72 38.69
N ALA A 424 -2.17 -29.95 39.36
CA ALA A 424 -2.36 -31.09 40.26
C ALA A 424 -2.39 -32.44 39.52
N LEU A 425 -2.98 -32.46 38.31
CA LEU A 425 -3.03 -33.65 37.46
C LEU A 425 -1.65 -33.96 36.87
N LEU A 426 -0.93 -32.93 36.43
CA LEU A 426 0.43 -33.02 35.90
C LEU A 426 1.44 -33.49 36.96
N GLN A 427 1.28 -33.06 38.22
CA GLN A 427 2.10 -33.54 39.33
C GLN A 427 1.87 -35.04 39.61
N ARG A 428 0.62 -35.51 39.54
CA ARG A 428 0.30 -36.95 39.66
C ARG A 428 0.87 -37.78 38.51
N VAL A 429 0.71 -37.33 37.26
CA VAL A 429 1.27 -38.00 36.08
C VAL A 429 2.79 -38.06 36.13
N LYS A 430 3.46 -36.99 36.60
CA LYS A 430 4.91 -37.00 36.82
C LYS A 430 5.34 -37.97 37.93
N ALA A 431 4.56 -38.08 39.01
CA ALA A 431 4.83 -39.04 40.08
C ALA A 431 4.66 -40.49 39.61
N GLU A 432 3.67 -40.78 38.75
CA GLU A 432 3.47 -42.10 38.15
C GLU A 432 4.54 -42.44 37.10
N GLN A 433 4.98 -41.47 36.29
CA GLN A 433 6.07 -41.66 35.31
C GLN A 433 7.45 -41.79 35.95
N GLY A 434 7.65 -41.25 37.16
CA GLY A 434 8.87 -41.43 37.96
C GLY A 434 8.87 -42.68 38.85
N SER A 435 7.82 -43.50 38.77
CA SER A 435 7.66 -44.74 39.56
C SER A 435 7.93 -46.01 38.73
N TYR A 436 8.61 -45.90 37.58
CA TYR A 436 9.11 -47.01 36.78
C TYR A 436 10.63 -46.99 36.69
#